data_AF-A0A520HLF4-F1
#
_entry.id   AF-A0A520HLF4-F1
#
_cell.length_a   1.000
_cell.length_b   1.000
_cell.length_c   1.000
_cell.angle_alpha   90.00
_cell.angle_beta   90.00
_cell.angle_gamma   90.00
#
_symmetry.space_group_name_H-M   'P 1'
#
loop_
_entity.id
_entity.type
_entity.pdbx_description
1 polymer ?
#
loop_
_entity_poly.entity_id
_entity_poly.type
_entity_poly.pdbx_seq_one_letter_code
_entity_poly.pdbx_strand_id
1 'polypeptide(L)' 'MSFPWAKQYEPKQPLMRWLDEKLPVPRLVYNAVGAGYPVPRNLNYFWNFGVLAGAALGIQIITGIVLAMH' A
#
# COMPACT_ATOMS: atom_id res chain seq x y z
N MET A 1 -14.21 15.72 -3.71
CA MET A 1 -12.74 15.51 -3.57
C MET A 1 -12.10 16.89 -3.41
N SER A 2 -11.30 17.13 -2.37
CA SER A 2 -10.89 18.48 -1.93
C SER A 2 -9.52 18.95 -2.46
N PHE A 3 -8.78 18.13 -3.23
CA PHE A 3 -7.39 18.44 -3.61
C PHE A 3 -7.21 18.47 -5.15
N PRO A 4 -6.80 19.61 -5.73
CA PRO A 4 -6.73 19.79 -7.19
C PRO A 4 -5.59 19.04 -7.90
N TRP A 5 -4.64 18.46 -7.15
CA TRP A 5 -3.49 17.71 -7.68
C TRP A 5 -3.65 16.18 -7.59
N ALA A 6 -4.66 15.68 -6.87
CA ALA A 6 -4.88 14.25 -6.70
C ALA A 6 -5.55 13.67 -7.95
N LYS A 7 -4.82 12.86 -8.72
CA LYS A 7 -5.36 12.15 -9.88
C LYS A 7 -6.10 10.90 -9.42
N GLN A 8 -7.27 10.65 -9.98
CA GLN A 8 -8.02 9.41 -9.73
C GLN A 8 -7.26 8.21 -10.32
N TYR A 9 -7.42 7.04 -9.70
CA TYR A 9 -6.85 5.80 -10.22
C TYR A 9 -7.50 5.46 -11.58
N GLU A 10 -6.71 5.48 -12.64
CA GLU A 10 -7.14 5.09 -13.99
C GLU A 10 -6.36 3.84 -14.46
N PRO A 11 -7.01 2.66 -14.52
CA PRO A 11 -6.38 1.46 -15.03
C PRO A 11 -6.11 1.59 -16.54
N LYS A 12 -4.82 1.61 -16.91
CA LYS A 12 -4.38 1.74 -18.32
C LYS A 12 -4.38 0.39 -19.06
N GLN A 13 -4.17 -0.71 -18.34
CA GLN A 13 -4.06 -2.05 -18.92
C GLN A 13 -5.42 -2.77 -18.95
N PRO A 14 -5.75 -3.56 -20.01
CA PRO A 14 -7.05 -4.24 -20.14
C PRO A 14 -7.36 -5.19 -18.97
N LEU A 15 -6.34 -5.92 -18.50
CA LEU A 15 -6.47 -6.81 -17.33
C LEU A 15 -6.79 -6.03 -16.05
N MET A 16 -6.16 -4.86 -15.86
CA MET A 16 -6.42 -4.02 -14.70
C MET A 16 -7.82 -3.40 -14.73
N ARG A 17 -8.35 -3.06 -15.92
CA ARG A 17 -9.73 -2.59 -16.10
C ARG A 17 -10.74 -3.67 -15.74
N TRP A 18 -10.57 -4.87 -16.29
CA TRP A 18 -11.44 -6.01 -15.99
C TRP A 18 -11.41 -6.37 -14.50
N LEU A 19 -10.24 -6.35 -13.88
CA LEU A 19 -10.11 -6.62 -12.45
C LEU A 19 -10.81 -5.51 -11.64
N ASP A 20 -10.59 -4.24 -11.95
CA ASP A 20 -11.21 -3.12 -11.25
C ASP A 20 -12.75 -3.11 -11.37
N GLU A 21 -13.29 -3.58 -12.50
CA GLU A 21 -14.73 -3.75 -12.72
C GLU A 21 -15.34 -4.89 -11.88
N LYS A 22 -14.62 -6.00 -11.69
CA LYS A 22 -15.12 -7.16 -10.94
C LYS A 22 -14.87 -7.05 -9.44
N LEU A 23 -13.67 -6.60 -9.06
CA LEU A 23 -13.26 -6.39 -7.68
C LEU A 23 -12.20 -5.28 -7.65
N PRO A 24 -12.53 -4.08 -7.15
CA PRO A 24 -11.68 -2.89 -7.22
C PRO A 24 -10.47 -2.92 -6.27
N VAL A 25 -9.78 -4.06 -6.13
CA VAL A 25 -8.58 -4.21 -5.31
C VAL A 25 -7.48 -3.24 -5.71
N PRO A 26 -7.15 -3.06 -7.01
CA PRO A 26 -6.07 -2.15 -7.40
C PRO A 26 -6.38 -0.69 -7.01
N ARG A 27 -7.63 -0.27 -7.19
CA ARG A 27 -8.13 1.05 -6.79
C ARG A 27 -8.13 1.23 -5.28
N LEU A 28 -8.52 0.22 -4.52
CA LEU A 28 -8.47 0.24 -3.05
C LEU A 28 -7.03 0.41 -2.55
N VAL A 29 -6.09 -0.37 -3.07
CA VAL A 29 -4.67 -0.26 -2.68
C VAL A 29 -4.10 1.12 -3.05
N TYR A 30 -4.40 1.62 -4.24
CA TYR A 30 -3.94 2.95 -4.68
C TYR A 30 -4.43 4.08 -3.78
N ASN A 31 -5.69 4.01 -3.34
CA ASN A 31 -6.28 5.02 -2.46
C ASN A 31 -5.88 4.87 -0.99
N ALA A 32 -5.61 3.65 -0.53
CA ALA A 32 -5.32 3.37 0.88
C ALA A 32 -3.83 3.55 1.24
N VAL A 33 -2.92 3.13 0.36
CA VAL A 33 -1.47 3.09 0.65
C VAL A 33 -0.64 3.74 -0.47
N GLY A 34 -1.22 3.86 -1.67
CA GLY A 34 -0.54 4.42 -2.84
C GLY A 34 -0.58 5.95 -2.92
N ALA A 35 -0.27 6.46 -4.11
CA ALA A 35 -0.24 7.89 -4.41
C ALA A 35 -1.60 8.60 -4.30
N GLY A 36 -2.70 7.85 -4.14
CA GLY A 36 -4.02 8.39 -3.84
C GLY A 36 -4.19 8.83 -2.38
N TYR A 37 -3.28 8.43 -1.48
CA TYR A 37 -3.30 8.83 -0.07
C TYR A 37 -2.52 10.14 0.15
N PRO A 38 -3.17 11.26 0.49
CA PRO A 38 -2.49 12.53 0.68
C PRO A 38 -1.71 12.54 2.00
N VAL A 39 -0.37 12.55 1.91
CA VAL A 39 0.51 12.59 3.08
C VAL A 39 0.90 14.05 3.39
N PRO A 40 0.82 14.50 4.66
CA PRO A 40 1.25 15.84 5.02
C PRO A 40 2.76 16.03 4.83
N ARG A 41 3.18 17.18 4.29
CA ARG A 41 4.60 17.47 4.00
C ARG A 41 5.47 17.72 5.24
N ASN A 42 4.87 17.78 6.43
CA ASN A 42 5.56 18.03 7.70
C ASN A 42 5.71 16.74 8.55
N LEU A 43 6.02 15.61 7.91
CA LEU A 43 6.32 14.37 8.62
C LEU A 43 7.74 14.41 9.21
N ASN A 44 7.88 13.95 10.45
CA ASN A 44 9.18 13.78 11.11
C ASN A 44 9.65 12.31 11.02
N TYR A 45 10.90 12.05 11.43
CA TYR A 45 11.49 10.71 11.35
C TYR A 45 10.76 9.63 12.15
N PHE A 46 10.02 9.99 13.22
CA PHE A 46 9.29 9.02 14.05
C PHE A 46 8.16 8.33 13.28
N TRP A 47 7.64 8.93 12.21
CA TRP A 47 6.63 8.27 11.37
C TRP A 47 7.14 7.03 10.63
N ASN A 48 8.46 6.84 10.52
CA ASN A 48 9.04 5.63 9.92
C ASN A 48 8.89 4.38 10.81
N PHE A 49 8.67 4.53 12.13
CA PHE A 49 8.55 3.38 13.04
C PHE A 49 7.41 2.44 12.67
N GLY A 50 6.33 2.93 12.06
CA GLY A 50 5.25 2.07 11.57
C GLY A 50 5.71 1.11 10.47
N VAL A 51 6.43 1.62 9.46
CA VAL A 51 6.96 0.79 8.37
C VAL A 51 8.05 -0.15 8.90
N LEU A 52 8.90 0.32 9.81
CA LEU A 52 9.92 -0.53 10.44
C LEU A 52 9.30 -1.69 11.24
N ALA A 53 8.21 -1.44 11.97
CA ALA A 53 7.48 -2.49 12.69
C ALA A 53 6.83 -3.50 11.72
N GLY A 54 6.24 -3.02 10.62
CA GLY A 54 5.70 -3.90 9.57
C GLY A 54 6.79 -4.77 8.92
N ALA A 55 7.96 -4.21 8.65
CA ALA A 55 9.10 -4.95 8.13
C ALA A 55 9.62 -5.99 9.14
N ALA A 56 9.75 -5.60 10.42
CA ALA A 56 10.17 -6.52 11.48
C ALA A 56 9.20 -7.70 11.63
N LEU A 57 7.89 -7.44 11.59
CA LEU A 57 6.86 -8.49 11.62
C LEU A 57 6.99 -9.44 10.43
N GLY A 58 7.15 -8.91 9.21
CA GLY A 58 7.36 -9.72 8.01
C GLY A 58 8.59 -10.62 8.12
N ILE A 59 9.71 -10.08 8.59
CA ILE A 59 10.93 -10.85 8.83
C ILE A 59 10.68 -11.95 9.87
N GLN A 60 10.08 -11.62 11.02
CA GLN A 60 9.79 -12.59 12.08
C GLN A 60 8.89 -13.74 11.62
N ILE A 61 7.89 -13.46 10.80
CA ILE A 61 7.02 -14.50 10.24
C ILE A 61 7.84 -15.42 9.31
N ILE A 62 8.60 -14.84 8.37
CA ILE A 62 9.37 -15.62 7.40
C ILE A 62 10.43 -16.47 8.11
N THR A 63 11.23 -15.86 8.99
CA THR A 63 12.28 -16.59 9.71
C THR A 63 11.70 -17.59 10.70
N GLY A 64 10.60 -17.26 11.38
CA GLY A 64 9.89 -18.17 12.27
C GLY A 64 9.39 -19.43 11.55
N ILE A 65 8.84 -19.29 10.35
CA ILE A 65 8.42 -20.43 9.51
C ILE A 65 9.63 -21.30 9.16
N VAL A 66 10.74 -20.71 8.70
CA VAL A 66 11.94 -21.46 8.32
C VAL A 66 12.54 -22.21 9.52
N LEU A 67 12.60 -21.55 10.68
CA LEU A 67 13.10 -22.14 11.93
C LEU A 67 12.20 -23.25 12.45
N ALA A 68 10.88 -23.17 12.23
CA ALA A 68 9.95 -24.24 12.62
C ALA A 68 10.06 -25.51 11.74
N MET A 69 10.70 -25.41 10.56
CA MET A 69 10.83 -26.51 9.61
C MET A 69 12.12 -27.35 9.80
N HIS A 70 13.03 -26.93 10.68
CA HIS A 70 14.29 -27.60 10.98
C HIS A 70 14.37 -27.94 12.47
#